data_AF-A0A7Y5K6I8-F1
#
_entry.id   AF-A0A7Y5K6I8-F1
#
_cell.length_a   1.000
_cell.length_b   1.000
_cell.length_c   1.000
_cell.angle_alpha   90.00
_cell.angle_beta   90.00
_cell.angle_gamma   90.00
#
_symmetry.space_group_name_H-M   'P 1'
#
loop_
_entity.id
_entity.type
_entity.pdbx_description
1 polymer ?
#
loop_
_entity_poly.entity_id
_entity_poly.type
_entity_poly.pdbx_seq_one_letter_code
_entity_poly.pdbx_strand_id
1 'polypeptide(L)'
;MINFKQQELIEGLIDSVREKFPEVELVKINESPEDPADLWLNVTAPENEDRLIELLEFASNKSSNILLDYGYQILVMPTAVRLKS
;
A
#
# COMPACT_ATOMS: atom_id res chain seq x y z
N MET A 1 -5.41 11.62 10.68
CA MET A 1 -6.60 10.87 11.20
C MET A 1 -7.33 10.21 10.04
N ILE A 2 -7.43 8.87 10.04
CA ILE A 2 -8.06 8.10 8.96
C ILE A 2 -9.60 8.16 9.12
N ASN A 3 -10.30 8.58 8.08
CA ASN A 3 -11.76 8.58 8.06
C ASN A 3 -12.35 7.24 7.57
N PHE A 4 -13.67 7.07 7.71
CA PHE A 4 -14.37 5.84 7.34
C PHE A 4 -14.13 5.42 5.88
N LYS A 5 -14.14 6.37 4.93
CA LYS A 5 -13.91 6.06 3.51
C LYS A 5 -12.46 5.70 3.23
N GLN A 6 -11.51 6.39 3.85
CA GLN A 6 -10.09 6.01 3.76
C GLN A 6 -9.86 4.60 4.29
N GLN A 7 -10.50 4.22 5.41
CA GLN A 7 -10.39 2.86 5.94
C GLN A 7 -10.91 1.81 4.94
N GLU A 8 -12.10 2.01 4.36
CA GLU A 8 -12.68 1.12 3.35
C GLU A 8 -11.73 0.96 2.13
N LEU A 9 -11.15 2.06 1.66
CA LEU A 9 -10.22 2.06 0.52
C LEU A 9 -8.89 1.37 0.86
N ILE A 10 -8.38 1.54 2.07
CA ILE A 10 -7.18 0.85 2.55
C ILE A 10 -7.42 -0.65 2.60
N GLU A 11 -8.54 -1.10 3.17
CA GLU A 11 -8.89 -2.53 3.26
C GLU A 11 -8.98 -3.14 1.85
N GLY A 12 -9.72 -2.49 0.94
CA GLY A 12 -9.84 -2.96 -0.45
C GLY A 12 -8.51 -2.97 -1.23
N LEU A 13 -7.63 -1.99 -0.98
CA LEU A 13 -6.30 -1.93 -1.60
C LEU A 13 -5.41 -3.06 -1.09
N ILE A 14 -5.39 -3.31 0.22
CA ILE A 14 -4.59 -4.39 0.82
C ILE A 14 -5.09 -5.76 0.40
N ASP A 15 -6.40 -5.98 0.33
CA ASP A 15 -6.97 -7.23 -0.14
C ASP A 15 -6.59 -7.49 -1.60
N SER A 16 -6.67 -6.46 -2.46
CA SER A 16 -6.23 -6.56 -3.86
C SER A 16 -4.74 -6.86 -3.99
N VAL A 17 -3.90 -6.29 -3.12
CA VAL A 17 -2.46 -6.56 -3.10
C VAL A 17 -2.21 -8.00 -2.66
N ARG A 18 -2.84 -8.48 -1.59
CA ARG A 18 -2.68 -9.85 -1.07
C ARG A 18 -3.19 -10.92 -2.02
N GLU A 19 -4.25 -10.64 -2.77
CA GLU A 19 -4.77 -11.56 -3.79
C GLU A 19 -3.72 -11.84 -4.87
N LYS A 20 -2.96 -10.82 -5.29
CA LYS A 20 -1.95 -10.95 -6.34
C LYS A 20 -0.55 -11.30 -5.80
N PHE A 21 -0.22 -10.82 -4.61
CA PHE A 21 1.07 -10.97 -3.93
C PHE A 21 0.84 -11.54 -2.52
N PRO A 22 0.49 -12.85 -2.40
CA PRO A 22 0.21 -13.48 -1.11
C PRO A 22 1.39 -13.45 -0.14
N GLU A 23 2.62 -13.27 -0.64
CA GLU A 23 3.85 -13.11 0.13
C GLU A 23 3.99 -11.71 0.79
N VAL A 24 3.14 -10.75 0.42
CA VAL A 24 3.19 -9.37 0.91
C VAL A 24 2.26 -9.20 2.11
N GLU A 25 2.82 -8.70 3.21
CA GLU A 25 2.11 -8.47 4.47
C GLU A 25 2.13 -6.98 4.85
N LEU A 26 1.01 -6.48 5.36
CA LEU A 26 0.92 -5.13 5.90
C LEU A 26 1.69 -5.05 7.23
N VAL A 27 2.71 -4.20 7.27
CA VAL A 27 3.52 -3.93 8.47
C VAL A 27 2.88 -2.85 9.32
N LYS A 28 2.58 -1.69 8.71
CA LYS A 28 1.97 -0.54 9.40
C LYS A 28 1.42 0.49 8.42
N ILE A 29 0.57 1.38 8.91
CA ILE A 29 0.07 2.54 8.17
C ILE A 29 0.61 3.78 8.87
N ASN A 30 1.23 4.69 8.11
CA ASN A 30 1.67 5.98 8.64
C ASN A 30 1.20 7.11 7.73
N GLU A 31 1.07 8.30 8.30
CA GLU A 31 0.95 9.53 7.53
C GLU A 31 2.29 9.81 6.81
N SER A 32 2.24 10.38 5.61
CA SER A 32 3.44 10.82 4.90
C SER A 32 4.16 11.90 5.71
N PRO A 33 5.49 11.90 5.76
CA PRO A 33 6.25 12.99 6.39
C PRO A 33 6.08 14.32 5.65
N GLU A 34 5.65 14.32 4.39
CA GLU A 34 5.47 15.51 3.56
C GLU A 34 4.07 16.13 3.71
N ASP A 35 3.03 15.28 3.74
CA ASP A 35 1.64 15.70 3.93
C ASP A 35 0.91 14.71 4.87
N PRO A 36 0.43 15.15 6.05
CA PRO A 36 -0.32 14.29 6.96
C PRO A 36 -1.64 13.72 6.40
N ALA A 37 -2.16 14.29 5.30
CA ALA A 37 -3.33 13.77 4.60
C ALA A 37 -3.02 12.52 3.76
N ASP A 38 -1.75 12.34 3.37
CA ASP A 38 -1.29 11.21 2.58
C ASP A 38 -0.98 10.01 3.48
N LEU A 39 -1.38 8.82 3.05
CA LEU A 39 -1.20 7.60 3.83
C LEU A 39 -0.25 6.63 3.15
N TRP A 40 0.74 6.13 3.88
CA TRP A 40 1.69 5.12 3.45
C TRP A 40 1.39 3.78 4.11
N LEU A 41 0.92 2.84 3.29
CA LEU A 41 0.71 1.44 3.65
C LEU A 41 2.04 0.71 3.51
N ASN A 42 2.76 0.60 4.63
CA ASN A 42 4.07 -0.04 4.65
C ASN A 42 3.88 -1.55 4.63
N VAL A 43 4.43 -2.22 3.62
CA VAL A 43 4.30 -3.67 3.43
C VAL A 43 5.67 -4.35 3.42
N THR A 44 5.72 -5.67 3.57
CA THR A 44 6.93 -6.45 3.31
C THR A 44 7.26 -6.41 1.82
N ALA A 45 8.55 -6.29 1.49
CA ALA A 45 9.00 -6.39 0.10
C ALA A 45 9.12 -7.86 -0.35
N PRO A 46 8.69 -8.20 -1.58
CA PRO A 46 9.01 -9.49 -2.18
C PRO A 46 10.53 -9.71 -2.25
N GLU A 47 10.97 -10.97 -2.17
CA GLU A 47 12.41 -11.30 -2.25
C GLU A 47 12.99 -11.14 -3.66
N ASN A 48 12.14 -11.29 -4.67
CA ASN A 48 12.51 -11.20 -6.08
C ASN A 48 12.29 -9.78 -6.60
N GLU A 49 13.30 -9.23 -7.29
CA GLU A 49 13.28 -7.86 -7.82
C GLU A 49 12.18 -7.64 -8.87
N ASP A 50 11.97 -8.59 -9.79
CA ASP A 50 10.89 -8.51 -10.78
C ASP A 50 9.52 -8.48 -10.10
N ARG A 51 9.34 -9.25 -9.02
CA ARG A 51 8.11 -9.24 -8.21
C ARG A 51 7.92 -7.94 -7.46
N LEU A 52 9.00 -7.32 -6.98
CA LEU A 52 8.94 -5.99 -6.38
C LEU A 52 8.51 -4.94 -7.43
N ILE A 53 9.06 -4.99 -8.64
CA ILE A 53 8.65 -4.10 -9.74
C ILE A 53 7.16 -4.30 -10.06
N GLU A 54 6.72 -5.56 -10.20
CA GLU A 54 5.32 -5.90 -10.47
C GLU A 54 4.37 -5.39 -9.36
N LEU A 55 4.78 -5.52 -8.09
CA LEU A 55 4.04 -4.99 -6.94
C LEU A 55 3.90 -3.47 -7.02
N LEU A 56 4.99 -2.77 -7.31
CA LEU A 56 5.00 -1.31 -7.41
C LEU A 56 4.10 -0.82 -8.55
N GLU A 57 4.18 -1.44 -9.72
CA GLU A 57 3.33 -1.09 -10.87
C GLU A 57 1.84 -1.34 -10.56
N PHE A 58 1.52 -2.51 -10.01
CA PHE A 58 0.14 -2.86 -9.65
C PHE A 58 -0.43 -1.91 -8.60
N ALA A 59 0.30 -1.68 -7.52
CA ALA A 59 -0.15 -0.83 -6.43
C ALA A 59 -0.23 0.64 -6.84
N SER A 60 0.71 1.13 -7.65
CA SER A 60 0.69 2.50 -8.17
C SER A 60 -0.55 2.76 -9.04
N ASN A 61 -0.93 1.80 -9.90
CA ASN A 61 -2.15 1.91 -10.69
C ASN A 61 -3.42 2.00 -9.81
N LYS A 62 -3.54 1.11 -8.82
CA LYS A 62 -4.68 1.12 -7.89
C LYS A 62 -4.73 2.41 -7.06
N SER A 63 -3.58 2.84 -6.54
CA SER A 63 -3.43 4.08 -5.76
C SER A 63 -3.82 5.30 -6.58
N SER A 64 -3.42 5.35 -7.85
CA SER A 64 -3.80 6.42 -8.79
C SER A 64 -5.31 6.48 -9.01
N ASN A 65 -5.98 5.34 -9.14
CA ASN A 65 -7.45 5.32 -9.25
C ASN A 65 -8.11 5.84 -7.97
N ILE A 66 -7.60 5.48 -6.78
CA ILE A 66 -8.11 5.99 -5.50
C ILE A 66 -7.96 7.51 -5.42
N LEU A 67 -6.82 8.04 -5.85
CA LEU A 67 -6.58 9.48 -5.88
C LEU A 67 -7.54 10.19 -6.83
N LEU A 68 -7.74 9.66 -8.04
CA LEU A 68 -8.60 10.28 -9.05
C LEU A 68 -10.10 10.20 -8.70
N ASP A 69 -10.54 9.06 -8.15
CA ASP A 69 -11.96 8.81 -7.87
C ASP A 69 -12.42 9.44 -6.54
N TYR A 70 -11.53 9.51 -5.54
CA TYR A 70 -11.88 9.89 -4.17
C TYR A 70 -11.06 11.05 -3.60
N GLY A 71 -9.99 11.48 -4.27
CA GLY A 71 -9.13 12.56 -3.79
C GLY A 71 -8.21 12.18 -2.63
N TYR A 72 -8.04 10.88 -2.35
CA TYR A 72 -7.16 10.40 -1.28
C TYR A 72 -5.85 9.85 -1.85
N GLN A 73 -4.73 10.39 -1.38
CA GLN A 73 -3.41 9.85 -1.69
C GLN A 73 -3.06 8.74 -0.69
N ILE A 74 -3.17 7.49 -1.15
CA ILE A 74 -2.85 6.29 -0.38
C ILE A 74 -1.84 5.50 -1.20
N LEU A 75 -0.66 5.24 -0.65
CA LEU A 75 0.45 4.61 -1.36
C LEU A 75 0.89 3.32 -0.67
N VAL A 76 1.18 2.27 -1.44
CA VAL A 76 1.83 1.06 -0.95
C VAL A 76 3.33 1.26 -0.98
N MET A 77 3.97 1.09 0.17
CA MET A 77 5.39 1.30 0.36
C MET A 77 6.06 -0.02 0.78
N PRO A 78 6.69 -0.75 -0.15
CA PRO A 78 7.48 -1.92 0.20
C PRO A 78 8.66 -1.51 1.07
N THR A 79 8.83 -2.19 2.20
CA THR A 79 9.92 -1.94 3.14
C THR A 79 10.82 -3.16 3.24
N ALA A 80 12.11 -2.94 3.45
CA ALA A 80 13.08 -4.01 3.71
C ALA A 80 12.88 -4.68 5.08
N VAL A 81 11.80 -4.37 5.80
CA VAL A 81 11.48 -4.99 7.09
C VAL A 81 11.06 -6.44 6.82
N ARG A 82 11.99 -7.37 7.04
CA ARG A 82 11.68 -8.78 7.18
C ARG A 82 11.02 -8.99 8.55
N LEU A 83 9.80 -9.53 8.56
CA LEU A 83 9.24 -10.11 9.78
C LEU A 83 10.17 -11.28 10.15
N LYS A 84 10.77 -11.22 11.34
CA LYS A 84 11.52 -12.37 11.86
C LYS A 84 10.52 -13.50 12.07
N SER A 85 10.67 -14.58 11.29
CA SER A 85 10.03 -15.86 11.53
C SER A 85 10.49 -16.49 12.84
#